data_AF-A0A2A5M6S1-F1
#
_entry.id   AF-A0A2A5M6S1-F1
#
_cell.length_a   1.000
_cell.length_b   1.000
_cell.length_c   1.000
_cell.angle_alpha   90.00
_cell.angle_beta   90.00
_cell.angle_gamma   90.00
#
_symmetry.space_group_name_H-M   'P 1'
#
loop_
_entity.id
_entity.type
_entity.pdbx_description
1 polymer ?
#
loop_
_entity_poly.entity_id
_entity_poly.type
_entity_poly.pdbx_seq_one_letter_code
_entity_poly.pdbx_strand_id
1 'polypeptide(L)'
;EHIHGNQGEEIRGESYTLAYGGKGKVRTQLTWNLFRQAFEKDIFWTKEKLHINTYNCTEGGARIEGTIEKPFLWVCENLLDKDLNKPFDFPKILDKKQAKEKLEKTKKYLQKNILESKEFIKKAQTQLQKLRYTLEKNKDDFHTLEKIKNNLLNLFKEFKKLKFFNELTRAIYFHNECEILKFEVLNANKQKENLIDFLKIQHNWFIQGLGYLDTQNQTIEKSLENWNFDDIIKK
;
A
#
# COMPACT_ATOMS: atom_id res chain seq x y z
N GLU A 1 -9.29 3.76 17.48
CA GLU A 1 -9.70 2.56 16.73
C GLU A 1 -8.48 1.88 16.14
N HIS A 2 -8.32 0.59 16.36
CA HIS A 2 -7.23 -0.17 15.76
C HIS A 2 -7.50 -0.37 14.26
N ILE A 3 -6.44 -0.29 13.45
CA ILE A 3 -6.47 -0.33 11.97
C ILE A 3 -6.97 -1.69 11.42
N HIS A 4 -7.05 -2.70 12.29
CA HIS A 4 -7.66 -3.98 12.02
C HIS A 4 -8.99 -4.02 12.76
N GLY A 5 -10.13 -4.11 12.05
CA GLY A 5 -11.46 -4.13 12.66
C GLY A 5 -11.66 -5.27 13.67
N ASN A 6 -12.86 -5.39 14.24
CA ASN A 6 -13.21 -6.33 15.31
C ASN A 6 -13.06 -7.83 14.96
N GLN A 7 -12.54 -8.17 13.77
CA GLN A 7 -12.23 -9.54 13.35
C GLN A 7 -11.13 -10.20 14.18
N GLY A 8 -10.28 -9.44 14.88
CA GLY A 8 -9.31 -9.98 15.84
C GLY A 8 -9.92 -10.41 17.19
N GLU A 9 -11.18 -10.04 17.45
CA GLU A 9 -11.91 -10.34 18.69
C GLU A 9 -12.73 -11.63 18.59
N GLU A 10 -12.94 -12.18 17.39
CA GLU A 10 -13.69 -13.41 17.21
C GLU A 10 -12.83 -14.60 17.70
N ILE A 11 -13.20 -15.14 18.86
CA ILE A 11 -12.49 -16.24 19.51
C ILE A 11 -12.60 -17.50 18.64
N ARG A 12 -11.58 -17.82 17.86
CA ARG A 12 -11.48 -19.07 17.11
C ARG A 12 -10.42 -19.98 17.74
N GLY A 13 -10.88 -20.86 18.63
CA GLY A 13 -10.04 -21.80 19.36
C GLY A 13 -9.36 -21.18 20.59
N GLU A 14 -9.38 -21.89 21.71
CA GLU A 14 -8.59 -21.52 22.89
C GLU A 14 -7.21 -22.17 22.80
N SER A 15 -6.18 -21.36 22.58
CA SER A 15 -4.79 -21.80 22.71
C SER A 15 -4.19 -21.20 23.96
N TYR A 16 -3.27 -21.91 24.58
CA TYR A 16 -2.58 -21.48 25.79
C TYR A 16 -1.07 -21.65 25.59
N THR A 17 -0.31 -20.69 26.08
CA THR A 17 1.15 -20.76 26.13
C THR A 17 1.63 -20.57 27.56
N LEU A 18 2.88 -20.94 27.82
CA LEU A 18 3.51 -20.76 29.12
C LEU A 18 3.50 -19.27 29.49
N ALA A 19 3.09 -18.96 30.71
CA ALA A 19 3.09 -17.59 31.18
C ALA A 19 4.51 -17.10 31.47
N TYR A 20 4.71 -15.78 31.39
CA TYR A 20 5.90 -15.10 31.91
C TYR A 20 6.24 -15.60 33.32
N GLY A 21 7.52 -15.83 33.61
CA GLY A 21 7.98 -16.41 34.87
C GLY A 21 7.98 -17.94 34.88
N GLY A 22 7.58 -18.58 33.77
CA GLY A 22 7.65 -20.03 33.58
C GLY A 22 6.62 -20.83 34.38
N LYS A 23 5.60 -20.18 34.96
CA LYS A 23 4.58 -20.82 35.80
C LYS A 23 3.18 -20.46 35.32
N GLY A 24 2.35 -21.49 35.15
CA GLY A 24 0.97 -21.31 34.69
C GLY A 24 0.87 -21.12 33.17
N LYS A 25 -0.32 -20.78 32.70
CA LYS A 25 -0.59 -20.60 31.28
C LYS A 25 -1.35 -19.29 31.05
N VAL A 26 -1.01 -18.59 29.98
CA VAL A 26 -1.77 -17.46 29.48
C VAL A 26 -2.49 -17.84 28.20
N ARG A 27 -3.71 -17.33 28.05
CA ARG A 27 -4.50 -17.53 26.84
C ARG A 27 -3.87 -16.78 25.67
N THR A 28 -3.88 -17.39 24.50
CA THR A 28 -3.38 -16.84 23.24
C THR A 28 -4.23 -17.30 22.06
N GLN A 29 -3.98 -16.76 20.88
CA GLN A 29 -4.59 -17.21 19.62
C GLN A 29 -3.50 -17.75 18.69
N LEU A 30 -3.87 -18.52 17.67
CA LEU A 30 -2.93 -19.10 16.72
C LEU A 30 -1.99 -18.05 16.12
N THR A 31 -2.55 -16.94 15.62
CA THR A 31 -1.77 -15.84 15.02
C THR A 31 -0.74 -15.27 16.00
N TRP A 32 -1.13 -15.01 17.24
CA TRP A 32 -0.23 -14.51 18.28
C TRP A 32 0.86 -15.52 18.66
N ASN A 33 0.51 -16.80 18.69
CA ASN A 33 1.48 -17.85 18.96
C ASN A 33 2.49 -18.00 17.81
N LEU A 34 2.07 -17.84 16.56
CA LEU A 34 2.96 -17.82 15.39
C LEU A 34 3.93 -16.63 15.44
N PHE A 35 3.44 -15.42 15.78
CA PHE A 35 4.30 -14.25 15.99
C PHE A 35 5.32 -14.49 17.09
N ARG A 36 4.89 -15.06 18.23
CA ARG A 36 5.78 -15.41 19.35
C ARG A 36 6.89 -16.36 18.89
N GLN A 37 6.54 -17.46 18.20
CA GLN A 37 7.52 -18.43 17.71
C GLN A 37 8.48 -17.84 16.66
N ALA A 38 7.99 -16.92 15.82
CA ALA A 38 8.85 -16.18 14.89
C ALA A 38 9.88 -15.32 15.65
N PHE A 39 9.45 -14.61 16.70
CA PHE A 39 10.39 -13.87 17.55
C PHE A 39 11.40 -14.79 18.24
N GLU A 40 11.00 -15.95 18.76
CA GLU A 40 11.91 -16.89 19.42
C GLU A 40 13.05 -17.33 18.48
N LYS A 41 12.73 -17.57 17.21
CA LYS A 41 13.73 -17.86 16.17
C LYS A 41 14.67 -16.67 15.95
N ASP A 42 14.14 -15.46 15.82
CA ASP A 42 14.94 -14.26 15.57
C ASP A 42 15.81 -13.90 16.77
N ILE A 43 15.29 -14.09 17.99
CA ILE A 43 16.01 -13.89 19.26
C ILE A 43 17.18 -14.86 19.34
N PHE A 44 16.97 -16.13 19.00
CA PHE A 44 18.05 -17.12 18.94
C PHE A 44 19.17 -16.64 18.00
N TRP A 45 18.85 -16.29 16.75
CA TRP A 45 19.87 -15.85 15.80
C TRP A 45 20.53 -14.52 16.20
N THR A 46 19.76 -13.59 16.77
CA THR A 46 20.27 -12.31 17.27
C THR A 46 21.30 -12.53 18.39
N LYS A 47 21.03 -13.45 19.30
CA LYS A 47 21.97 -13.84 20.35
C LYS A 47 23.21 -14.53 19.78
N GLU A 48 23.03 -15.53 18.92
CA GLU A 48 24.14 -16.35 18.41
C GLU A 48 25.03 -15.63 17.39
N LYS A 49 24.46 -14.72 16.59
CA LYS A 49 25.19 -14.03 15.50
C LYS A 49 25.65 -12.62 15.86
N LEU A 50 24.87 -11.91 16.67
CA LEU A 50 25.14 -10.51 16.98
C LEU A 50 25.55 -10.31 18.45
N HIS A 51 25.49 -11.35 19.28
CA HIS A 51 25.77 -11.29 20.72
C HIS A 51 24.90 -10.25 21.45
N ILE A 52 23.65 -10.08 20.99
CA ILE A 52 22.69 -9.16 21.59
C ILE A 52 21.74 -9.97 22.48
N ASN A 53 21.59 -9.51 23.73
CA ASN A 53 20.60 -10.05 24.66
C ASN A 53 19.23 -9.42 24.42
N THR A 54 18.19 -10.24 24.36
CA THR A 54 16.80 -9.78 24.29
C THR A 54 16.12 -9.94 25.64
N TYR A 55 15.41 -8.90 26.09
CA TYR A 55 14.66 -8.91 27.34
C TYR A 55 13.16 -9.01 27.05
N ASN A 56 12.46 -9.88 27.78
CA ASN A 56 11.02 -9.89 27.84
C ASN A 56 10.59 -9.10 29.07
N CYS A 57 9.86 -8.00 28.84
CA CYS A 57 9.36 -7.11 29.90
C CYS A 57 7.84 -7.15 30.03
N THR A 58 7.19 -8.22 29.56
CA THR A 58 5.73 -8.34 29.51
C THR A 58 5.18 -9.15 30.68
N GLU A 59 5.35 -8.63 31.90
CA GLU A 59 4.82 -9.26 33.12
C GLU A 59 3.30 -9.51 33.00
N GLY A 60 2.87 -10.73 33.32
CA GLY A 60 1.48 -11.19 33.13
C GLY A 60 1.15 -11.66 31.70
N GLY A 61 2.07 -11.52 30.75
CA GLY A 61 1.96 -11.97 29.37
C GLY A 61 2.51 -13.38 29.13
N ALA A 62 2.80 -13.67 27.86
CA ALA A 62 3.40 -14.93 27.44
C ALA A 62 4.90 -14.95 27.70
N ARG A 63 5.42 -16.13 28.07
CA ARG A 63 6.85 -16.40 28.01
C ARG A 63 7.29 -16.46 26.54
N ILE A 64 8.39 -15.78 26.23
CA ILE A 64 9.06 -15.80 24.92
C ILE A 64 10.41 -16.47 25.15
N GLU A 65 10.59 -17.66 24.58
CA GLU A 65 11.79 -18.46 24.79
C GLU A 65 13.04 -17.79 24.20
N GLY A 66 14.19 -17.99 24.85
CA GLY A 66 15.45 -17.32 24.47
C GLY A 66 15.60 -15.88 24.99
N THR A 67 14.55 -15.27 25.55
CA THR A 67 14.64 -13.97 26.22
C THR A 67 15.07 -14.07 27.68
N ILE A 68 15.54 -12.95 28.23
CA ILE A 68 15.76 -12.74 29.66
C ILE A 68 14.53 -12.03 30.22
N GLU A 69 13.81 -12.68 31.14
CA GLU A 69 12.63 -12.09 31.79
C GLU A 69 13.06 -11.09 32.87
N LYS A 70 12.65 -9.82 32.72
CA LYS A 70 12.86 -8.74 33.69
C LYS A 70 11.65 -7.80 33.73
N PRO A 71 11.28 -7.24 34.90
CA PRO A 71 10.27 -6.18 34.96
C PRO A 71 10.64 -5.00 34.06
N PHE A 72 9.65 -4.37 33.43
CA PHE A 72 9.89 -3.22 32.56
C PHE A 72 10.60 -2.08 33.32
N LEU A 73 10.18 -1.81 34.55
CA LEU A 73 10.81 -0.81 35.41
C LEU A 73 12.29 -1.10 35.64
N TRP A 74 12.64 -2.36 35.93
CA TRP A 74 14.03 -2.76 36.15
C TRP A 74 14.88 -2.49 34.90
N VAL A 75 14.37 -2.80 33.70
CA VAL A 75 15.07 -2.54 32.44
C VAL A 75 15.28 -1.04 32.23
N CYS A 76 14.27 -0.21 32.53
CA CYS A 76 14.40 1.23 32.45
C CYS A 76 15.50 1.77 33.37
N GLU A 77 15.52 1.31 34.63
CA GLU A 77 16.44 1.80 35.65
C GLU A 77 17.88 1.28 35.49
N ASN A 78 18.07 0.10 34.89
CA ASN A 78 19.38 -0.57 34.84
C ASN A 78 20.01 -0.62 33.44
N LEU A 79 19.20 -0.54 32.37
CA LEU A 79 19.69 -0.65 30.99
C LEU A 79 19.43 0.61 30.15
N LEU A 80 18.45 1.43 30.54
CA LEU A 80 18.09 2.69 29.87
C LEU A 80 18.38 3.91 30.77
N ASP A 81 19.44 3.81 31.56
CA ASP A 81 19.87 4.80 32.56
C ASP A 81 20.69 5.97 31.97
N LYS A 82 21.08 5.86 30.69
CA LYS A 82 21.89 6.86 30.01
C LYS A 82 21.03 7.93 29.36
N ASP A 83 21.37 9.19 29.64
CA ASP A 83 20.95 10.31 28.79
C ASP A 83 21.63 10.22 27.43
N LEU A 84 20.89 9.75 26.43
CA LEU A 84 21.35 9.70 25.06
C LEU A 84 21.35 11.11 24.46
N ASN A 85 22.48 11.52 23.87
CA ASN A 85 22.52 12.70 23.03
C ASN A 85 21.80 12.42 21.71
N LYS A 86 20.47 12.53 21.73
CA LYS A 86 19.62 12.25 20.56
C LYS A 86 19.91 13.31 19.49
N PRO A 87 20.25 12.93 18.25
CA PRO A 87 20.59 13.89 17.19
C PRO A 87 19.35 14.63 16.64
N PHE A 88 18.18 14.44 17.25
CA PHE A 88 16.91 14.99 16.80
C PHE A 88 16.23 15.71 17.95
N ASP A 89 15.77 16.92 17.67
CA ASP A 89 14.89 17.65 18.56
C ASP A 89 13.59 16.86 18.78
N PHE A 90 13.03 16.99 19.98
CA PHE A 90 11.66 16.53 20.21
C PHE A 90 10.71 17.20 19.22
N PRO A 91 9.75 16.45 18.64
CA PRO A 91 8.80 17.01 17.70
C PRO A 91 8.01 18.14 18.39
N LYS A 92 8.09 19.33 17.81
CA LYS A 92 7.33 20.49 18.29
C LYS A 92 5.86 20.28 18.01
N ILE A 93 5.02 20.60 18.99
CA ILE A 93 3.57 20.66 18.79
C ILE A 93 3.31 21.74 17.74
N LEU A 94 2.63 21.36 16.65
CA LEU A 94 2.20 22.29 15.63
C LEU A 94 1.16 23.25 16.21
N ASP A 95 1.37 24.55 16.06
CA ASP A 95 0.36 25.52 16.45
C ASP A 95 -0.90 25.39 15.56
N LYS A 96 -2.06 25.78 16.09
CA LYS A 96 -3.35 25.60 15.40
C LYS A 96 -3.37 26.31 14.03
N LYS A 97 -2.70 27.45 13.89
CA LYS A 97 -2.67 28.20 12.62
C LYS A 97 -1.85 27.44 11.59
N GLN A 98 -0.66 26.99 11.94
CA GLN A 98 0.20 26.18 11.07
C GLN A 98 -0.45 24.85 10.68
N ALA A 99 -1.12 24.19 11.63
CA ALA A 99 -1.86 22.96 11.35
C ALA A 99 -2.97 23.21 10.31
N LYS A 100 -3.73 24.29 10.47
CA LYS A 100 -4.78 24.69 9.51
C LYS A 100 -4.20 25.02 8.13
N GLU A 101 -3.07 25.75 8.08
CA GLU A 101 -2.39 26.06 6.82
C GLU A 101 -1.90 24.80 6.09
N LYS A 102 -1.34 23.82 6.82
CA LYS A 102 -0.93 22.53 6.25
C LYS A 102 -2.13 21.72 5.74
N LEU A 103 -3.24 21.73 6.48
CA LEU A 103 -4.50 21.10 6.06
C LEU A 103 -4.98 21.70 4.73
N GLU A 104 -5.13 23.02 4.65
CA GLU A 104 -5.58 23.71 3.44
C GLU A 104 -4.65 23.48 2.25
N LYS A 105 -3.33 23.49 2.47
CA LYS A 105 -2.34 23.17 1.43
C LYS A 105 -2.52 21.73 0.92
N THR A 106 -2.81 20.78 1.81
CA THR A 106 -3.03 19.37 1.46
C THR A 106 -4.32 19.20 0.68
N LYS A 107 -5.41 19.85 1.10
CA LYS A 107 -6.69 19.85 0.36
C LYS A 107 -6.51 20.35 -1.07
N LYS A 108 -5.85 21.49 -1.25
CA LYS A 108 -5.56 22.06 -2.59
C LYS A 108 -4.72 21.11 -3.45
N TYR A 109 -3.71 20.47 -2.85
CA TYR A 109 -2.87 19.50 -3.55
C TYR A 109 -3.67 18.29 -4.03
N LEU A 110 -4.54 17.74 -3.17
CA LEU A 110 -5.40 16.61 -3.52
C LEU A 110 -6.41 16.98 -4.62
N GLN A 111 -7.06 18.14 -4.51
CA GLN A 111 -7.99 18.66 -5.53
C GLN A 111 -7.30 18.81 -6.90
N LYS A 112 -6.07 19.34 -6.92
CA LYS A 112 -5.28 19.44 -8.16
C LYS A 112 -5.04 18.06 -8.78
N ASN A 113 -4.63 17.08 -7.98
CA ASN A 113 -4.34 15.73 -8.47
C ASN A 113 -5.60 15.02 -8.98
N ILE A 114 -6.76 15.26 -8.35
CA ILE A 114 -8.06 14.76 -8.84
C ILE A 114 -8.36 15.34 -10.23
N LEU A 115 -8.15 16.63 -10.43
CA LEU A 115 -8.36 17.27 -11.74
C LEU A 115 -7.44 16.66 -12.81
N GLU A 116 -6.15 16.54 -12.53
CA GLU A 116 -5.18 15.88 -13.43
C GLU A 116 -5.61 14.43 -13.76
N SER A 117 -6.10 13.68 -12.77
CA SER A 117 -6.60 12.32 -12.98
C SER A 117 -7.87 12.30 -13.84
N LYS A 118 -8.83 13.21 -13.64
CA LYS A 118 -10.06 13.30 -14.44
C LYS A 118 -9.76 13.65 -15.90
N GLU A 119 -8.81 14.55 -16.14
CA GLU A 119 -8.34 14.89 -17.48
C GLU A 119 -7.70 13.68 -18.18
N PHE A 120 -6.85 12.94 -17.47
CA PHE A 120 -6.26 11.71 -17.97
C PHE A 120 -7.33 10.67 -18.33
N ILE A 121 -8.31 10.45 -17.45
CA ILE A 121 -9.42 9.50 -17.69
C ILE A 121 -10.15 9.87 -18.98
N LYS A 122 -10.53 11.14 -19.17
CA LYS A 122 -11.21 11.62 -20.37
C LYS A 122 -10.38 11.40 -21.64
N LYS A 123 -9.08 11.70 -21.57
CA LYS A 123 -8.13 11.49 -22.69
C LYS A 123 -8.06 10.01 -23.07
N ALA A 124 -7.94 9.11 -22.09
CA ALA A 124 -7.87 7.68 -22.31
C ALA A 124 -9.20 7.11 -22.86
N GLN A 125 -10.35 7.49 -22.28
CA GLN A 125 -11.67 7.09 -22.76
C GLN A 125 -11.90 7.46 -24.23
N THR A 126 -11.43 8.64 -24.66
CA THR A 126 -11.52 9.08 -26.06
C THR A 126 -10.74 8.14 -26.99
N GLN A 127 -9.56 7.67 -26.59
CA GLN A 127 -8.79 6.70 -27.39
C GLN A 127 -9.44 5.32 -27.39
N LEU A 128 -9.99 4.86 -26.27
CA LEU A 128 -10.73 3.59 -26.21
C LEU A 128 -11.99 3.62 -27.08
N GLN A 129 -12.71 4.74 -27.13
CA GLN A 129 -13.86 4.89 -28.01
C GLN A 129 -13.47 4.81 -29.49
N LYS A 130 -12.36 5.43 -29.88
CA LYS A 130 -11.79 5.28 -31.23
C LYS A 130 -11.46 3.83 -31.55
N LEU A 131 -10.82 3.12 -30.61
CA LEU A 131 -10.51 1.70 -30.77
C LEU A 131 -11.78 0.88 -31.00
N ARG A 132 -12.80 1.04 -30.16
CA ARG A 132 -14.08 0.33 -30.30
C ARG A 132 -14.72 0.58 -31.67
N TYR A 133 -14.78 1.84 -32.09
CA TYR A 133 -15.33 2.20 -33.40
C TYR A 133 -14.56 1.55 -34.55
N THR A 134 -13.22 1.62 -34.54
CA THR A 134 -12.39 1.00 -35.58
C THR A 134 -12.57 -0.52 -35.60
N LEU A 135 -12.60 -1.16 -34.42
CA LEU A 135 -12.85 -2.60 -34.31
C LEU A 135 -14.27 -2.99 -34.74
N GLU A 136 -15.27 -2.14 -34.66
CA GLU A 136 -16.64 -2.48 -35.12
C GLU A 136 -16.84 -2.24 -36.61
N LYS A 137 -16.23 -1.18 -37.17
CA LYS A 137 -16.52 -0.69 -38.53
C LYS A 137 -15.44 -0.97 -39.56
N ASN A 138 -14.17 -1.07 -39.16
CA ASN A 138 -13.06 -1.17 -40.11
C ASN A 138 -11.87 -1.94 -39.49
N LYS A 139 -12.10 -3.23 -39.20
CA LYS A 139 -11.08 -4.10 -38.56
C LYS A 139 -9.81 -4.28 -39.40
N ASP A 140 -9.92 -4.10 -40.71
CA ASP A 140 -8.80 -4.28 -41.66
C ASP A 140 -7.95 -3.02 -41.82
N ASP A 141 -8.32 -1.90 -41.18
CA ASP A 141 -7.51 -0.67 -41.15
C ASP A 141 -6.36 -0.79 -40.16
N PHE A 142 -5.37 -1.61 -40.53
CA PHE A 142 -4.16 -1.86 -39.75
C PHE A 142 -3.36 -0.58 -39.46
N HIS A 143 -3.37 0.39 -40.37
CA HIS A 143 -2.67 1.65 -40.16
C HIS A 143 -3.28 2.45 -39.02
N THR A 144 -4.61 2.56 -38.96
CA THR A 144 -5.30 3.21 -37.83
C THR A 144 -5.14 2.43 -36.53
N LEU A 145 -5.23 1.10 -36.57
CA LEU A 145 -5.02 0.25 -35.38
C LEU A 145 -3.62 0.41 -34.80
N GLU A 146 -2.58 0.47 -35.65
CA GLU A 146 -1.20 0.70 -35.23
C GLU A 146 -1.02 2.10 -34.59
N LYS A 147 -1.68 3.13 -35.15
CA LYS A 147 -1.68 4.46 -34.54
C LYS A 147 -2.36 4.47 -33.17
N ILE A 148 -3.47 3.75 -33.02
CA ILE A 148 -4.17 3.58 -31.75
C ILE A 148 -3.28 2.85 -30.74
N LYS A 149 -2.60 1.77 -31.15
CA LYS A 149 -1.63 1.05 -30.33
C LYS A 149 -0.60 2.01 -29.74
N ASN A 150 0.06 2.81 -30.57
CA ASN A 150 1.08 3.75 -30.14
C ASN A 150 0.53 4.82 -29.18
N ASN A 151 -0.69 5.31 -29.41
CA ASN A 151 -1.35 6.23 -28.49
C ASN A 151 -1.66 5.59 -27.12
N LEU A 152 -2.12 4.34 -27.11
CA LEU A 152 -2.39 3.60 -25.88
C LEU A 152 -1.09 3.33 -25.11
N LEU A 153 0.00 2.95 -25.79
CA LEU A 153 1.32 2.78 -25.15
C LEU A 153 1.86 4.09 -24.56
N ASN A 154 1.61 5.23 -25.21
CA ASN A 154 1.95 6.54 -24.66
C ASN A 154 1.11 6.89 -23.43
N LEU A 155 -0.21 6.65 -23.49
CA LEU A 155 -1.09 6.81 -22.33
C LEU A 155 -0.70 5.91 -21.16
N PHE A 156 -0.24 4.69 -21.45
CA PHE A 156 0.28 3.78 -20.44
C PHE A 156 1.51 4.38 -19.74
N LYS A 157 2.46 4.96 -20.48
CA LYS A 157 3.60 5.68 -19.88
C LYS A 157 3.17 6.91 -19.08
N GLU A 158 2.14 7.63 -19.52
CA GLU A 158 1.58 8.76 -18.78
C GLU A 158 0.88 8.34 -17.48
N PHE A 159 0.19 7.19 -17.46
CA PHE A 159 -0.47 6.64 -16.28
C PHE A 159 0.48 6.52 -15.08
N LYS A 160 1.71 6.04 -15.31
CA LYS A 160 2.76 5.92 -14.28
C LYS A 160 3.21 7.27 -13.69
N LYS A 161 2.99 8.38 -14.40
CA LYS A 161 3.41 9.72 -13.97
C LYS A 161 2.35 10.43 -13.11
N LEU A 162 1.12 9.90 -13.05
CA LEU A 162 0.06 10.47 -12.23
C LEU A 162 0.43 10.42 -10.74
N LYS A 163 0.00 11.43 -9.98
CA LYS A 163 0.24 11.46 -8.52
C LYS A 163 -0.51 10.36 -7.77
N PHE A 164 -1.59 9.84 -8.34
CA PHE A 164 -2.33 8.71 -7.80
C PHE A 164 -1.79 7.34 -8.25
N PHE A 165 -0.57 7.31 -8.80
CA PHE A 165 0.16 6.06 -9.01
C PHE A 165 0.70 5.50 -7.68
N ASN A 166 -0.12 4.70 -7.00
CA ASN A 166 0.13 4.08 -5.70
C ASN A 166 0.33 2.55 -5.78
N GLU A 167 0.49 1.89 -4.63
CA GLU A 167 0.72 0.44 -4.52
C GLU A 167 -0.28 -0.41 -5.32
N LEU A 168 -1.58 -0.06 -5.29
CA LEU A 168 -2.61 -0.78 -6.04
C LEU A 168 -2.41 -0.63 -7.55
N THR A 169 -2.24 0.61 -8.01
CA THR A 169 -2.03 0.89 -9.44
C THR A 169 -0.69 0.37 -9.98
N ARG A 170 0.33 0.24 -9.11
CA ARG A 170 1.63 -0.35 -9.46
C ARG A 170 1.52 -1.82 -9.82
N ALA A 171 0.73 -2.58 -9.05
CA ALA A 171 0.55 -4.00 -9.30
C ALA A 171 -0.10 -4.26 -10.69
N ILE A 172 -1.19 -3.55 -10.99
CA ILE A 172 -1.85 -3.68 -12.30
C ILE A 172 -0.99 -3.14 -13.45
N TYR A 173 -0.17 -2.11 -13.19
CA TYR A 173 0.75 -1.56 -14.18
C TYR A 173 1.81 -2.59 -14.55
N PHE A 174 2.45 -3.21 -13.56
CA PHE A 174 3.46 -4.24 -13.78
C PHE A 174 2.90 -5.42 -14.58
N HIS A 175 1.68 -5.86 -14.25
CA HIS A 175 1.01 -6.92 -15.00
C HIS A 175 0.86 -6.58 -16.50
N ASN A 176 0.42 -5.36 -16.82
CA ASN A 176 0.28 -4.95 -18.22
C ASN A 176 1.62 -4.67 -18.91
N GLU A 177 2.64 -4.23 -18.16
CA GLU A 177 4.00 -4.12 -18.69
C GLU A 177 4.51 -5.48 -19.19
N CYS A 178 4.20 -6.57 -18.48
CA CYS A 178 4.49 -7.92 -18.95
C CYS A 178 3.71 -8.27 -20.24
N GLU A 179 2.42 -7.91 -20.34
CA GLU A 179 1.63 -8.15 -21.56
C GLU A 179 2.13 -7.34 -22.77
N ILE A 180 2.53 -6.09 -22.55
CA ILE A 180 3.17 -5.26 -23.56
C ILE A 180 4.48 -5.90 -24.01
N LEU A 181 5.34 -6.31 -23.06
CA LEU A 181 6.63 -6.93 -23.39
C LEU A 181 6.45 -8.20 -24.22
N LYS A 182 5.49 -9.07 -23.86
CA LYS A 182 5.17 -10.29 -24.62
C LYS A 182 4.82 -9.99 -26.08
N PHE A 183 4.10 -8.89 -26.34
CA PHE A 183 3.75 -8.47 -27.70
C PHE A 183 4.95 -7.86 -28.44
N GLU A 184 5.70 -6.98 -27.77
CA GLU A 184 6.81 -6.23 -28.39
C GLU A 184 7.99 -7.13 -28.78
N VAL A 185 8.20 -8.27 -28.11
CA VAL A 185 9.26 -9.23 -28.49
C VAL A 185 8.90 -10.12 -29.69
N LEU A 186 7.65 -10.08 -30.16
CA LEU A 186 7.25 -10.80 -31.37
C LEU A 186 7.89 -10.17 -32.61
N ASN A 187 8.14 -10.97 -33.64
CA ASN A 187 8.55 -10.44 -34.93
C ASN A 187 7.40 -9.65 -35.60
N ALA A 188 7.73 -8.81 -36.58
CA ALA A 188 6.77 -7.89 -37.21
C ALA A 188 5.53 -8.59 -37.80
N ASN A 189 5.70 -9.77 -38.40
CA ASN A 189 4.58 -10.55 -38.96
C ASN A 189 3.62 -11.00 -37.86
N LYS A 190 4.18 -11.59 -36.79
CA LYS A 190 3.39 -12.01 -35.62
C LYS A 190 2.74 -10.83 -34.89
N GLN A 191 3.41 -9.68 -34.79
CA GLN A 191 2.81 -8.47 -34.22
C GLN A 191 1.59 -8.04 -35.03
N LYS A 192 1.68 -8.05 -36.37
CA LYS A 192 0.56 -7.71 -37.24
C LYS A 192 -0.62 -8.68 -37.06
N GLU A 193 -0.34 -9.98 -37.02
CA GLU A 193 -1.36 -11.03 -36.79
C GLU A 193 -2.06 -10.88 -35.43
N ASN A 194 -1.31 -10.54 -34.38
CA ASN A 194 -1.81 -10.47 -33.01
C ASN A 194 -2.27 -9.05 -32.59
N LEU A 195 -2.19 -8.05 -33.47
CA LEU A 195 -2.43 -6.64 -33.13
C LEU A 195 -3.83 -6.42 -32.53
N ILE A 196 -4.86 -7.02 -33.12
CA ILE A 196 -6.25 -6.86 -32.65
C ILE A 196 -6.42 -7.45 -31.25
N ASP A 197 -5.85 -8.63 -31.00
CA ASP A 197 -5.97 -9.27 -29.69
C ASP A 197 -5.16 -8.54 -28.63
N PHE A 198 -3.97 -8.05 -28.99
CA PHE A 198 -3.21 -7.12 -28.15
C PHE A 198 -4.02 -5.88 -27.78
N LEU A 199 -4.67 -5.23 -28.75
CA LEU A 199 -5.48 -4.04 -28.52
C LEU A 199 -6.71 -4.33 -27.63
N LYS A 200 -7.32 -5.51 -27.71
CA LYS A 200 -8.38 -5.93 -26.78
C LYS A 200 -7.87 -6.10 -25.36
N ILE A 201 -6.68 -6.70 -25.19
CA ILE A 201 -6.02 -6.82 -23.88
C ILE A 201 -5.76 -5.43 -23.30
N GLN A 202 -5.18 -4.53 -24.09
CA GLN A 202 -4.92 -3.15 -23.68
C GLN A 202 -6.22 -2.41 -23.35
N HIS A 203 -7.28 -2.57 -24.14
CA HIS A 203 -8.59 -1.99 -23.84
C HIS A 203 -9.10 -2.42 -22.47
N ASN A 204 -9.07 -3.73 -22.18
CA ASN A 204 -9.55 -4.26 -20.90
C ASN A 204 -8.71 -3.76 -19.73
N TRP A 205 -7.39 -3.70 -19.89
CA TRP A 205 -6.51 -3.13 -18.87
C TRP A 205 -6.84 -1.66 -18.58
N PHE A 206 -7.02 -0.84 -19.62
CA PHE A 206 -7.39 0.56 -19.44
C PHE A 206 -8.75 0.70 -18.75
N ILE A 207 -9.76 -0.10 -19.10
CA ILE A 207 -11.06 -0.06 -18.40
C ILE A 207 -10.87 -0.30 -16.89
N GLN A 208 -10.07 -1.30 -16.51
CA GLN A 208 -9.76 -1.55 -15.10
C GLN A 208 -8.99 -0.38 -14.46
N GLY A 209 -7.90 0.06 -15.08
CA GLY A 209 -7.06 1.15 -14.57
C GLY A 209 -7.82 2.48 -14.41
N LEU A 210 -8.70 2.81 -15.36
CA LEU A 210 -9.55 3.99 -15.29
C LEU A 210 -10.63 3.87 -14.20
N GLY A 211 -11.23 2.68 -14.02
CA GLY A 211 -12.17 2.43 -12.92
C GLY A 211 -11.53 2.62 -11.54
N TYR A 212 -10.28 2.18 -11.39
CA TYR A 212 -9.51 2.43 -10.16
C TYR A 212 -9.24 3.91 -9.93
N LEU A 213 -8.81 4.65 -10.95
CA LEU A 213 -8.57 6.09 -10.82
C LEU A 213 -9.86 6.85 -10.48
N ASP A 214 -10.97 6.52 -11.13
CA ASP A 214 -12.26 7.16 -10.89
C ASP A 214 -12.77 6.89 -9.47
N THR A 215 -12.70 5.64 -9.01
CA THR A 215 -13.08 5.26 -7.64
C THR A 215 -12.21 5.98 -6.60
N GLN A 216 -10.90 6.08 -6.85
CA GLN A 216 -9.99 6.83 -5.99
C GLN A 216 -10.34 8.31 -5.94
N ASN A 217 -10.62 8.94 -7.09
CA ASN A 217 -11.05 10.33 -7.16
C ASN A 217 -12.31 10.57 -6.32
N GLN A 218 -13.35 9.76 -6.52
CA GLN A 218 -14.61 9.87 -5.78
C GLN A 218 -14.42 9.67 -4.27
N THR A 219 -13.59 8.70 -3.89
CA THR A 219 -13.27 8.44 -2.47
C THR A 219 -12.57 9.64 -1.84
N ILE A 220 -11.55 10.19 -2.50
CA ILE A 220 -10.83 11.36 -2.00
C ILE A 220 -11.74 12.59 -1.94
N GLU A 221 -12.56 12.83 -2.97
CA GLU A 221 -13.53 13.95 -2.99
C GLU A 221 -14.50 13.86 -1.80
N LYS A 222 -15.11 12.69 -1.59
CA LYS A 222 -16.00 12.45 -0.44
C LYS A 222 -15.29 12.63 0.90
N SER A 223 -14.04 12.19 1.02
CA SER A 223 -13.24 12.41 2.23
C SER A 223 -12.93 13.89 2.45
N LEU A 224 -12.62 14.64 1.39
CA LEU A 224 -12.31 16.07 1.47
C LEU A 224 -13.52 16.91 1.91
N GLU A 225 -14.73 16.55 1.48
CA GLU A 225 -15.98 17.20 1.91
C GLU A 225 -16.22 17.07 3.42
N ASN A 226 -15.81 15.94 4.00
CA ASN A 226 -16.00 15.64 5.41
C ASN A 226 -14.79 15.98 6.28
N TRP A 227 -13.66 16.41 5.70
CA TRP A 227 -12.42 16.64 6.45
C TRP A 227 -12.40 18.03 7.06
N ASN A 228 -12.73 18.12 8.35
CA ASN A 228 -12.77 19.38 9.10
C ASN A 228 -11.53 19.52 9.99
N PHE A 229 -11.16 20.76 10.29
CA PHE A 229 -10.00 21.04 11.15
C PHE A 229 -10.22 20.53 12.60
N ASP A 230 -11.48 20.47 13.03
CA ASP A 230 -11.85 20.00 14.37
C ASP A 230 -11.61 18.48 14.56
N ASP A 231 -11.51 17.71 13.46
CA ASP A 231 -11.14 16.29 13.49
C ASP A 231 -9.67 16.07 13.92
N ILE A 232 -8.85 17.14 13.88
CA ILE A 232 -7.44 17.12 14.29
C ILE A 232 -7.29 17.63 15.73
N ILE A 233 -8.27 18.39 16.26
CA ILE A 233 -8.19 19.07 17.55
C ILE A 233 -8.93 18.34 18.67
N LYS A 234 -9.86 17.42 18.37
CA LYS A 234 -10.49 16.59 19.40
C LYS A 234 -9.45 15.70 20.09
N LYS A 235 -8.98 16.17 21.24
CA LYS A 235 -8.47 15.36 22.34
C LYS A 235 -9.65 14.77 23.12
#